data_AF-U2PAB5-F1
#
_entry.id   AF-U2PAB5-F1
#
_cell.length_a   1.000
_cell.length_b   1.000
_cell.length_c   1.000
_cell.angle_alpha   90.00
_cell.angle_beta   90.00
_cell.angle_gamma   90.00
#
_symmetry.space_group_name_H-M   'P 1'
#
loop_
_entity.id
_entity.type
_entity.pdbx_description
1 polymer ?
#
loop_
_entity_poly.entity_id
_entity_poly.type
_entity_poly.pdbx_seq_one_letter_code
_entity_poly.pdbx_strand_id
1 'polypeptide(L)'
;MLPPHAPEIYLDRATLWNAVENCEKHPKAQLAYSFDIAMQNELTLEENMELARKFVQEQFVAKGMIADLAFHSPEKEDGGIPNPHFHVMTTMRSLNPDGTWGQKQRREYLLDEDGNRIRDKNGD
;
A
#
# COMPACT_ATOMS: atom_id res chain seq x y z
N MET A 1 6.20 5.15 -5.03
CA MET A 1 6.48 3.96 -5.87
C MET A 1 5.21 3.56 -6.58
N LEU A 2 5.28 3.44 -7.90
CA LEU A 2 4.14 3.20 -8.77
C LEU A 2 4.19 1.77 -9.36
N PRO A 3 3.05 1.09 -9.54
CA PRO A 3 2.99 -0.10 -10.39
C PRO A 3 3.19 0.29 -11.86
N PRO A 4 3.60 -0.64 -12.75
CA PRO A 4 4.02 -0.33 -14.12
C PRO A 4 3.00 0.43 -14.97
N HIS A 5 1.70 0.23 -14.71
CA HIS A 5 0.60 0.84 -15.46
C HIS A 5 -0.03 2.05 -14.76
N ALA A 6 0.56 2.54 -13.67
CA ALA A 6 0.06 3.73 -13.01
C ALA A 6 0.38 5.00 -13.82
N PRO A 7 -0.56 5.96 -13.90
CA PRO A 7 -0.27 7.29 -14.41
C PRO A 7 0.90 7.96 -13.66
N GLU A 8 1.89 8.46 -14.39
CA GLU A 8 3.08 9.12 -13.80
C GLU A 8 2.73 10.37 -12.98
N ILE A 9 1.58 10.99 -13.22
CA ILE A 9 1.08 12.12 -12.42
C ILE A 9 0.96 11.78 -10.92
N TYR A 10 0.82 10.49 -10.57
CA TYR A 10 0.77 10.02 -9.19
C TYR A 10 2.15 9.93 -8.52
N LEU A 11 3.24 10.28 -9.21
CA LEU A 11 4.53 10.55 -8.56
C LEU A 11 4.46 11.81 -7.67
N ASP A 12 3.57 12.76 -8.01
CA ASP A 12 3.27 13.88 -7.14
C ASP A 12 2.33 13.46 -6.02
N ARG A 13 2.78 13.63 -4.77
CA ARG A 13 2.04 13.21 -3.58
C ARG A 13 0.69 13.90 -3.45
N ALA A 14 0.65 15.21 -3.70
CA ALA A 14 -0.59 15.96 -3.57
C ALA A 14 -1.62 15.47 -4.60
N THR A 15 -1.19 15.28 -5.86
CA THR A 15 -2.04 14.76 -6.93
C THR A 15 -2.56 13.36 -6.60
N LEU A 16 -1.70 12.45 -6.13
CA LEU A 16 -2.11 11.11 -5.71
C LEU A 16 -3.16 11.15 -4.60
N TRP A 17 -2.87 11.82 -3.49
CA TRP A 17 -3.73 11.74 -2.31
C TRP A 17 -5.06 12.47 -2.50
N ASN A 18 -5.10 13.56 -3.27
CA ASN A 18 -6.37 14.17 -3.71
C ASN A 18 -7.20 13.23 -4.60
N ALA A 19 -6.56 12.47 -5.50
CA ALA A 19 -7.26 11.50 -6.34
C ALA A 19 -7.84 10.34 -5.52
N VAL A 20 -7.13 9.89 -4.48
CA VAL A 20 -7.62 8.89 -3.52
C VAL A 20 -8.85 9.41 -2.78
N GLU A 21 -8.79 10.62 -2.23
CA GLU A 21 -9.93 11.25 -1.54
C GLU A 21 -11.16 11.36 -2.45
N ASN A 22 -10.97 11.75 -3.71
CA ASN A 22 -12.07 11.85 -4.68
C ASN A 22 -12.65 10.47 -5.06
N CYS A 23 -11.82 9.42 -5.07
CA CYS A 23 -12.26 8.05 -5.36
C CYS A 23 -13.06 7.45 -4.19
N GLU A 24 -12.67 7.73 -2.95
CA GLU A 24 -13.22 7.16 -1.72
C GLU A 24 -14.38 8.01 -1.16
N LYS A 25 -15.50 8.04 -1.88
CA LYS A 25 -16.62 8.99 -1.67
C LYS A 25 -17.42 8.82 -0.37
N HIS A 26 -17.31 7.68 0.33
CA HIS A 26 -18.12 7.46 1.53
C HIS A 26 -17.54 8.26 2.71
N PRO A 27 -18.35 8.94 3.54
CA PRO A 27 -17.83 9.76 4.65
C PRO A 27 -16.99 9.01 5.68
N LYS A 28 -17.13 7.67 5.73
CA LYS A 28 -16.33 6.76 6.57
C LYS A 28 -15.36 5.90 5.77
N ALA A 29 -15.04 6.27 4.53
CA ALA A 29 -14.12 5.51 3.72
C ALA A 29 -12.71 5.59 4.32
N GLN A 30 -12.05 4.44 4.38
CA GLN A 30 -10.61 4.38 4.62
C GLN A 30 -9.89 4.84 3.35
N LEU A 31 -8.91 5.74 3.49
CA LEU A 31 -8.16 6.31 2.36
C LEU A 31 -6.89 5.53 2.05
N ALA A 32 -6.23 4.99 3.07
CA ALA A 32 -4.96 4.29 2.93
C ALA A 32 -4.80 3.18 3.98
N TYR A 33 -3.93 2.23 3.68
CA TYR A 33 -3.21 1.51 4.73
C TYR A 33 -1.97 2.32 5.09
N SER A 34 -1.65 2.39 6.38
CA SER A 34 -0.45 3.06 6.88
C SER A 34 0.32 2.09 7.78
N PHE A 35 1.62 1.99 7.54
CA PHE A 35 2.53 1.15 8.30
C PHE A 35 3.71 1.99 8.76
N ASP A 36 4.21 1.67 9.95
CA ASP A 36 5.44 2.20 10.50
C ASP A 36 6.36 1.02 10.80
N ILE A 37 7.54 1.01 10.18
CA ILE A 37 8.40 -0.17 10.12
C ILE A 37 9.82 0.20 10.54
N ALA A 38 10.29 -0.43 11.61
CA ALA A 38 11.66 -0.28 12.09
C ALA A 38 12.67 -0.87 11.09
N MET A 39 13.78 -0.17 10.91
CA MET A 39 14.92 -0.57 10.10
C MET A 39 16.01 -1.18 10.98
N GLN A 40 16.95 -1.90 10.39
CA GLN A 40 17.98 -2.63 11.15
C GLN A 40 19.16 -1.71 11.43
N ASN A 41 19.66 -1.70 12.68
CA ASN A 41 20.77 -0.85 13.09
C ASN A 41 22.13 -1.34 12.58
N GLU A 42 22.20 -2.61 12.20
CA GLU A 42 23.38 -3.30 11.67
C GLU A 42 23.63 -2.99 10.20
N LEU A 43 22.62 -2.48 9.49
CA LEU A 43 22.70 -2.10 8.09
C LEU A 43 22.96 -0.60 7.94
N THR A 44 23.67 -0.25 6.87
CA THR A 44 23.76 1.15 6.45
C THR A 44 22.38 1.71 6.09
N LEU A 45 22.24 3.04 6.07
CA LEU A 45 20.98 3.67 5.65
C LEU A 45 20.61 3.28 4.21
N GLU A 46 21.59 3.17 3.31
CA GLU A 46 21.37 2.79 1.92
C GLU A 46 20.85 1.35 1.80
N GLU A 47 21.49 0.39 2.47
CA GLU A 47 21.04 -1.01 2.51
C GLU A 47 19.62 -1.14 3.10
N ASN A 48 19.32 -0.37 4.16
CA ASN A 48 17.98 -0.31 4.74
C ASN A 48 16.95 0.26 3.76
N MET A 49 17.29 1.33 3.03
CA MET A 49 16.41 1.91 2.02
C MET A 49 16.16 0.96 0.85
N GLU A 50 17.17 0.21 0.41
CA GLU A 50 17.02 -0.84 -0.60
C GLU A 50 16.12 -1.97 -0.11
N LEU A 51 16.33 -2.46 1.10
CA LEU A 51 15.51 -3.49 1.72
C LEU A 51 14.04 -3.04 1.83
N ALA A 52 13.80 -1.82 2.31
CA ALA A 52 12.47 -1.24 2.42
C ALA A 52 11.77 -1.10 1.06
N ARG A 53 12.48 -0.60 0.04
CA ARG A 53 11.94 -0.48 -1.32
C ARG A 53 11.60 -1.86 -1.90
N LYS A 54 12.47 -2.86 -1.72
CA LYS A 54 12.22 -4.23 -2.16
C LYS A 54 10.98 -4.81 -1.48
N PHE A 55 10.89 -4.69 -0.16
CA PHE A 55 9.72 -5.12 0.60
C PHE A 55 8.44 -4.46 0.09
N VAL A 56 8.44 -3.13 -0.07
CA VAL A 56 7.27 -2.40 -0.54
C VAL A 56 6.90 -2.76 -1.98
N GLN A 57 7.89 -2.97 -2.84
CA GLN A 57 7.68 -3.43 -4.21
C GLN A 57 6.97 -4.79 -4.23
N GLU A 58 7.48 -5.78 -3.50
CA GLU A 58 6.96 -7.15 -3.51
C GLU A 58 5.60 -7.27 -2.81
N GLN A 59 5.43 -6.56 -1.69
CA GLN A 59 4.25 -6.75 -0.85
C GLN A 59 3.06 -5.87 -1.21
N PHE A 60 3.30 -4.72 -1.83
CA PHE A 60 2.25 -3.75 -2.16
C PHE A 60 2.19 -3.42 -3.65
N VAL A 61 3.28 -2.95 -4.23
CA VAL A 61 3.29 -2.42 -5.60
C VAL A 61 3.02 -3.52 -6.63
N ALA A 62 3.60 -4.71 -6.46
CA ALA A 62 3.36 -5.87 -7.30
C ALA A 62 1.89 -6.34 -7.28
N LYS A 63 1.12 -5.97 -6.25
CA LYS A 63 -0.33 -6.25 -6.14
C LYS A 63 -1.18 -5.11 -6.71
N GLY A 64 -0.56 -4.14 -7.39
CA GLY A 64 -1.21 -3.04 -8.08
C GLY A 64 -1.51 -1.81 -7.21
N MET A 65 -1.05 -1.78 -5.95
CA MET A 65 -1.19 -0.61 -5.07
C MET A 65 -0.13 0.44 -5.39
N ILE A 66 -0.45 1.72 -5.19
CA ILE A 66 0.57 2.78 -5.13
C ILE A 66 1.04 2.89 -3.69
N ALA A 67 2.36 3.03 -3.49
CA ALA A 67 2.97 3.17 -2.17
C ALA A 67 3.78 4.46 -2.05
N ASP A 68 3.50 5.25 -1.03
CA ASP A 68 4.23 6.46 -0.64
C ASP A 68 5.14 6.15 0.57
N LEU A 69 6.45 6.35 0.43
CA LEU A 69 7.42 6.01 1.48
C LEU A 69 8.09 7.27 2.03
N ALA A 70 8.27 7.31 3.34
CA ALA A 70 9.08 8.32 4.02
C ALA A 70 10.05 7.64 4.99
N PHE A 71 11.33 7.96 4.89
CA PHE A 71 12.38 7.39 5.75
C PHE A 71 12.76 8.38 6.84
N HIS A 72 12.82 7.90 8.08
CA HIS A 72 13.26 8.66 9.23
C HIS A 72 14.48 8.00 9.87
N SER A 73 15.47 8.80 10.22
CA SER A 73 16.62 8.39 11.01
C SER A 73 16.81 9.42 12.12
N PRO A 74 15.98 9.37 13.17
CA PRO A 74 16.06 10.32 14.27
C PRO A 74 17.42 10.22 14.96
N GLU A 75 17.97 11.37 15.36
CA GLU A 75 19.14 11.40 16.22
C GLU A 75 18.80 10.72 17.56
N LYS A 76 19.74 9.95 18.08
CA LYS A 76 19.59 9.33 19.40
C LYS A 76 19.93 10.34 20.50
N GLU A 77 19.21 10.24 21.61
CA GLU A 77 19.66 10.83 22.88
C GLU A 77 20.96 10.16 23.34
N ASP A 78 21.70 10.81 24.24
CA ASP A 78 22.98 10.28 24.72
C ASP A 78 22.78 8.92 25.40
N GLY A 79 23.54 7.92 24.94
CA GLY A 79 23.38 6.51 25.36
C GLY A 79 22.19 5.75 24.73
N GLY A 80 21.37 6.39 23.88
CA GLY A 80 20.22 5.76 23.22
C GLY A 80 20.60 4.79 22.09
N ILE A 81 19.69 3.87 21.78
CA ILE A 81 19.78 3.02 20.58
C ILE A 81 19.10 3.77 19.42
N PRO A 82 19.76 3.95 18.26
CA PRO A 82 19.10 4.53 17.10
C PRO A 82 17.84 3.74 16.73
N ASN A 83 16.80 4.44 16.31
CA ASN A 83 15.56 3.82 15.83
C ASN A 83 15.22 4.34 14.42
N PRO A 84 16.04 4.00 13.40
CA PRO A 84 15.68 4.30 12.04
C PRO A 84 14.40 3.54 11.68
N HIS A 85 13.45 4.21 11.05
CA HIS A 85 12.17 3.63 10.64
C HIS A 85 11.71 4.25 9.33
N PHE A 86 10.77 3.61 8.66
CA PHE A 86 10.09 4.20 7.51
C PHE A 86 8.59 4.05 7.64
N HIS A 87 7.89 5.08 7.22
CA HIS A 87 6.47 5.04 7.00
C HIS A 87 6.20 4.62 5.57
N VAL A 88 5.19 3.76 5.39
CA VAL A 88 4.61 3.52 4.08
C VAL A 88 3.10 3.68 4.14
N MET A 89 2.58 4.56 3.28
CA MET A 89 1.15 4.68 3.02
C MET A 89 0.83 4.04 1.67
N THR A 90 -0.15 3.16 1.62
CA THR A 90 -0.57 2.52 0.37
C THR A 90 -2.03 2.80 0.05
N THR A 91 -2.36 2.89 -1.24
CA THR A 91 -3.74 3.05 -1.69
C THR A 91 -4.58 1.83 -1.30
N MET A 92 -5.84 2.07 -0.90
CA MET A 92 -6.78 0.97 -0.59
C MET A 92 -7.18 0.15 -1.82
N ARG A 93 -7.09 0.76 -3.00
CA ARG A 93 -7.43 0.18 -4.30
C ARG A 93 -6.17 -0.12 -5.08
N SER A 94 -6.17 -1.25 -5.77
CA SER A 94 -5.24 -1.48 -6.87
C SER A 94 -5.66 -0.66 -8.09
N LEU A 95 -4.74 -0.36 -8.99
CA LEU A 95 -5.07 0.16 -10.32
C LEU A 95 -5.34 -0.99 -11.30
N ASN A 96 -6.33 -0.80 -12.17
CA ASN A 96 -6.58 -1.66 -13.33
C ASN A 96 -5.49 -1.44 -14.40
N PRO A 97 -5.27 -2.37 -15.34
CA PRO A 97 -4.25 -2.24 -16.38
C PRO A 97 -4.33 -0.97 -17.25
N ASP A 98 -5.51 -0.33 -17.33
CA ASP A 98 -5.72 0.93 -18.04
C ASP A 98 -5.40 2.18 -17.21
N GLY A 99 -4.89 2.01 -15.98
CA GLY A 99 -4.55 3.09 -15.06
C GLY A 99 -5.72 3.63 -14.25
N THR A 100 -6.93 3.09 -14.41
CA THR A 100 -8.11 3.49 -13.62
C THR A 100 -8.12 2.83 -12.24
N TRP A 101 -8.83 3.44 -11.28
CA TRP A 101 -9.00 2.87 -9.94
C TRP A 101 -9.81 1.59 -9.96
N GLY A 102 -9.25 0.52 -9.43
CA GLY A 102 -9.90 -0.77 -9.30
C GLY A 102 -10.91 -0.84 -8.15
N GLN A 103 -11.48 -2.03 -7.97
CA GLN A 103 -12.33 -2.31 -6.83
C GLN A 103 -11.50 -2.39 -5.55
N LYS A 104 -12.05 -1.85 -4.46
CA LYS A 104 -11.40 -1.84 -3.14
C LYS A 104 -11.26 -3.22 -2.52
N GLN A 105 -12.20 -4.11 -2.81
CA GLN A 105 -12.21 -5.47 -2.28
C GLN A 105 -12.33 -6.45 -3.44
N ARG A 106 -11.48 -7.48 -3.43
CA ARG A 106 -11.65 -8.65 -4.28
C ARG A 106 -12.71 -9.53 -3.62
N ARG A 107 -13.81 -9.77 -4.33
CA ARG A 107 -14.83 -10.74 -3.90
C ARG A 107 -14.46 -12.10 -4.44
N GLU A 108 -14.25 -13.05 -3.56
CA GLU A 108 -14.11 -14.47 -3.91
C GLU A 108 -15.37 -15.20 -3.44
N TYR A 109 -15.96 -15.97 -4.34
CA TYR A 109 -17.16 -16.75 -4.05
C TYR A 109 -16.75 -18.16 -3.65
N LEU A 110 -17.36 -18.67 -2.57
CA LEU A 110 -17.26 -20.08 -2.25
C LEU A 110 -18.07 -20.86 -3.28
N LEU A 111 -17.44 -21.88 -3.87
CA LEU A 111 -18.05 -22.74 -4.88
C LEU A 111 -18.30 -24.12 -4.28
N ASP A 112 -19.39 -24.78 -4.69
CA ASP A 112 -19.66 -26.17 -4.38
C ASP A 112 -18.84 -27.13 -5.27
N GLU A 113 -19.02 -28.44 -5.07
CA GLU A 113 -18.29 -29.48 -5.83
C GLU A 113 -18.55 -29.42 -7.34
N ASP A 114 -19.68 -28.83 -7.75
CA ASP A 114 -20.08 -28.65 -9.15
C ASP A 114 -19.62 -27.29 -9.72
N GLY A 115 -18.93 -26.47 -8.91
CA GLY A 115 -18.43 -25.15 -9.30
C GLY A 115 -19.49 -24.04 -9.25
N ASN A 116 -20.68 -24.31 -8.69
CA ASN A 116 -21.70 -23.29 -8.51
C ASN A 116 -21.46 -22.49 -7.23
N ARG A 117 -21.86 -21.22 -7.22
CA ARG A 117 -21.72 -20.37 -6.03
C ARG A 117 -22.60 -20.91 -4.89
N ILE A 118 -21.97 -21.20 -3.75
CA ILE A 118 -22.67 -21.50 -2.50
C ILE A 118 -23.38 -20.22 -2.05
N ARG A 119 -24.71 -20.31 -1.95
CA ARG A 119 -25.58 -19.23 -1.50
C ARG A 119 -25.76 -19.30 0.00
N ASP A 120 -25.86 -18.14 0.65
CA ASP A 120 -26.22 -18.10 2.06
C ASP A 120 -27.73 -18.37 2.27
N LYS A 121 -28.18 -18.34 3.52
CA LYS A 121 -29.60 -18.55 3.89
C LYS A 121 -30.58 -17.56 3.25
N ASN A 122 -30.10 -16.43 2.71
CA ASN A 122 -30.90 -15.42 2.03
C ASN A 122 -30.85 -15.58 0.49
N GLY A 123 -30.07 -16.53 -0.03
CA GLY A 123 -29.95 -16.80 -1.45
C GLY A 123 -28.91 -15.94 -2.17
N ASP A 124 -28.09 -15.20 -1.43
CA ASP A 124 -27.10 -14.24 -1.95
C ASP A 124 -25.77 -14.86 -2.33
#